data_AF-A0A645AW28-F1
#
_entry.id   AF-A0A645AW28-F1
#
_cell.length_a   1.000
_cell.length_b   1.000
_cell.length_c   1.000
_cell.angle_alpha   90.00
_cell.angle_beta   90.00
_cell.angle_gamma   90.00
#
_symmetry.space_group_name_H-M   'P 1'
#
loop_
_entity.id
_entity.type
_entity.pdbx_description
1 polymer ?
#
loop_
_entity_poly.entity_id
_entity_poly.type
_entity_poly.pdbx_seq_one_letter_code
_entity_poly.pdbx_strand_id
1 'polypeptide(L)'
;MAGLGDAARLNETVFKREPLDHFTTFFGFYILQSRAAAGDCAGALELARHFYGGMLDLGATTFWEEFNMKWLENASRIDELPQPGKFDVHLNSGPQRCYTGLRHSLCHGWGGGVAAFLSETLLGVQALEPGLKTVRITPQLGDLEYLDGTYPVPGGDAIRVRIARCASGEIERQITVPDTVALLPDHEYAKAGS
;
A
#
# COMPACT_ATOMS: atom_id res chain seq x y z
N MET A 1 5.99 -8.55 -7.74
CA MET A 1 6.05 -9.13 -9.11
C MET A 1 6.37 -10.61 -9.05
N ALA A 2 5.70 -11.45 -9.87
CA ALA A 2 5.83 -12.90 -9.86
C ALA A 2 7.07 -13.46 -10.62
N GLY A 3 8.09 -12.63 -10.88
CA GLY A 3 9.30 -13.04 -11.61
C GLY A 3 9.11 -13.31 -13.12
N LEU A 4 7.95 -12.96 -13.68
CA LEU A 4 7.59 -13.27 -15.08
C LEU A 4 8.13 -12.25 -16.10
N GLY A 5 8.89 -11.24 -15.68
CA GLY A 5 9.44 -10.23 -16.57
C GLY A 5 10.33 -9.23 -15.84
N ASP A 6 10.98 -8.37 -16.64
CA ASP A 6 11.83 -7.31 -16.11
C ASP A 6 11.01 -6.26 -15.34
N ALA A 7 11.38 -6.06 -14.08
CA ALA A 7 10.63 -5.26 -13.14
C ALA A 7 10.59 -3.77 -13.54
N ALA A 8 11.74 -3.20 -13.90
CA ALA A 8 11.85 -1.81 -14.28
C ALA A 8 11.05 -1.52 -15.55
N ARG A 9 11.19 -2.37 -16.57
CA ARG A 9 10.43 -2.24 -17.83
C ARG A 9 8.93 -2.29 -17.60
N LEU A 10 8.44 -3.27 -16.83
CA LEU A 10 7.00 -3.40 -16.54
C LEU A 10 6.46 -2.19 -15.76
N ASN A 11 7.26 -1.63 -14.86
CA ASN A 11 6.88 -0.41 -14.16
C ASN A 11 6.69 0.77 -15.13
N GLU A 12 7.65 1.00 -16.02
CA GLU A 12 7.59 2.09 -17.00
C GLU A 12 6.50 1.92 -18.04
N THR A 13 6.28 0.70 -18.55
CA THR A 13 5.37 0.47 -19.68
C THR A 13 3.95 0.10 -19.28
N VAL A 14 3.72 -0.31 -18.03
CA VAL A 14 2.40 -0.73 -17.55
C VAL A 14 1.98 0.10 -16.34
N PHE A 15 2.67 -0.03 -15.20
CA PHE A 15 2.17 0.52 -13.93
C PHE A 15 2.19 2.05 -13.85
N LYS A 16 3.07 2.72 -14.61
CA LYS A 16 3.13 4.19 -14.68
C LYS A 16 2.19 4.82 -15.70
N ARG A 17 1.60 4.04 -16.62
CA ARG A 17 0.71 4.59 -17.64
C ARG A 17 -0.68 4.73 -17.04
N GLU A 18 -1.15 5.97 -16.92
CA GLU A 18 -2.47 6.31 -16.37
C GLU A 18 -2.75 5.58 -15.05
N PRO A 19 -1.87 5.73 -14.04
CA PRO A 19 -1.81 4.81 -12.91
C PRO A 19 -3.08 4.80 -12.07
N LEU A 20 -3.83 5.91 -12.06
CA LEU A 20 -5.09 6.06 -11.34
C LEU A 20 -6.29 5.40 -12.05
N ASP A 21 -6.26 5.25 -13.38
CA ASP A 21 -7.36 4.68 -14.16
C ASP A 21 -7.44 3.15 -14.05
N HIS A 22 -6.34 2.53 -13.62
CA HIS A 22 -6.21 1.08 -13.49
C HIS A 22 -5.96 0.63 -12.04
N PHE A 23 -5.97 1.56 -11.10
CA PHE A 23 -5.87 1.27 -9.68
C PHE A 23 -7.27 0.96 -9.12
N THR A 24 -7.37 -0.12 -8.35
CA THR A 24 -8.60 -0.51 -7.67
C THR A 24 -8.31 -0.78 -6.20
N THR A 25 -9.33 -0.64 -5.37
CA THR A 25 -9.32 -1.04 -3.95
C THR A 25 -8.85 -2.49 -3.75
N PHE A 26 -9.27 -3.41 -4.62
CA PHE A 26 -8.94 -4.83 -4.51
C PHE A 26 -7.50 -5.16 -4.96
N PHE A 27 -7.07 -4.66 -6.13
CA PHE A 27 -5.74 -4.99 -6.67
C PHE A 27 -4.65 -3.98 -6.29
N GLY A 28 -5.01 -2.85 -5.70
CA GLY A 28 -4.13 -1.71 -5.44
C GLY A 28 -2.89 -2.11 -4.65
N PHE A 29 -3.04 -2.94 -3.63
CA PHE A 29 -1.92 -3.51 -2.86
C PHE A 29 -0.82 -4.12 -3.75
N TYR A 30 -1.20 -4.99 -4.69
CA TYR A 30 -0.24 -5.68 -5.55
C TYR A 30 0.44 -4.73 -6.54
N ILE A 31 -0.27 -3.69 -7.00
CA ILE A 31 0.30 -2.62 -7.83
C ILE A 31 1.34 -1.86 -7.01
N LEU A 32 1.00 -1.39 -5.80
CA LEU A 32 1.92 -0.67 -4.92
C LEU A 32 3.19 -1.49 -4.62
N GLN A 33 3.03 -2.76 -4.23
CA GLN A 33 4.15 -3.67 -4.00
C GLN A 33 5.01 -3.86 -5.26
N SER A 34 4.39 -4.01 -6.42
CA SER A 34 5.12 -4.24 -7.67
C SER A 34 5.93 -3.01 -8.08
N ARG A 35 5.37 -1.81 -7.93
CA ARG A 35 6.08 -0.55 -8.19
C ARG A 35 7.28 -0.38 -7.25
N ALA A 36 7.07 -0.59 -5.95
CA ALA A 36 8.15 -0.53 -4.96
C ALA A 36 9.26 -1.56 -5.25
N ALA A 37 8.89 -2.80 -5.57
CA ALA A 37 9.85 -3.84 -5.96
C ALA A 37 10.62 -3.52 -7.27
N ALA A 38 10.07 -2.65 -8.13
CA ALA A 38 10.76 -2.12 -9.32
C ALA A 38 11.71 -0.94 -9.01
N GLY A 39 11.87 -0.57 -7.74
CA GLY A 39 12.64 0.60 -7.31
C GLY A 39 11.84 1.91 -7.31
N ASP A 40 10.55 1.88 -7.61
CA ASP A 40 9.67 3.05 -7.68
C ASP A 40 8.77 3.17 -6.45
N CYS A 41 9.41 3.20 -5.28
CA CYS A 41 8.72 3.36 -3.99
C CYS A 41 8.03 4.73 -3.87
N ALA A 42 8.68 5.80 -4.34
CA ALA A 42 8.12 7.15 -4.33
C ALA A 42 6.85 7.25 -5.20
N GLY A 43 6.86 6.70 -6.41
CA GLY A 43 5.66 6.69 -7.27
C GLY A 43 4.55 5.79 -6.72
N ALA A 44 4.88 4.72 -6.01
CA ALA A 44 3.88 3.92 -5.28
C ALA A 44 3.22 4.73 -4.16
N LEU A 45 4.01 5.45 -3.36
CA LEU A 45 3.50 6.34 -2.32
C LEU A 45 2.61 7.45 -2.87
N GLU A 46 3.04 8.11 -3.96
CA GLU A 46 2.24 9.13 -4.64
C GLU A 46 0.89 8.58 -5.11
N LEU A 47 0.89 7.40 -5.75
CA LEU A 47 -0.33 6.75 -6.19
C LEU A 47 -1.27 6.44 -5.01
N ALA A 48 -0.72 5.92 -3.91
CA ALA A 48 -1.49 5.68 -2.70
C ALA A 48 -2.08 6.98 -2.11
N ARG A 49 -1.31 8.07 -2.06
CA ARG A 49 -1.79 9.38 -1.59
C ARG A 49 -2.97 9.88 -2.43
N HIS A 50 -2.88 9.83 -3.75
CA HIS A 50 -3.96 10.32 -4.61
C HIS A 50 -5.22 9.45 -4.48
N PHE A 51 -5.08 8.13 -4.56
CA PHE A 51 -6.24 7.24 -4.56
C PHE A 51 -6.94 7.20 -3.19
N TYR A 52 -6.20 6.96 -2.11
CA TYR A 52 -6.79 6.89 -0.77
C TYR A 52 -7.08 8.28 -0.21
N GLY A 53 -6.30 9.30 -0.58
CA GLY A 53 -6.60 10.70 -0.28
C GLY A 53 -7.92 11.15 -0.88
N GLY A 54 -8.22 10.74 -2.12
CA GLY A 54 -9.54 10.99 -2.72
C GLY A 54 -10.70 10.40 -1.91
N MET A 55 -10.54 9.21 -1.32
CA MET A 55 -11.56 8.66 -0.42
C MET A 55 -11.74 9.57 0.82
N LEU A 56 -10.63 10.04 1.41
CA LEU A 56 -10.67 10.96 2.56
C LEU A 56 -11.31 12.31 2.21
N ASP A 57 -11.04 12.84 1.02
CA ASP A 57 -11.63 14.07 0.51
C ASP A 57 -13.16 13.95 0.37
N LEU A 58 -13.67 12.75 0.15
CA LEU A 58 -15.10 12.41 0.17
C LEU A 58 -15.62 11.94 1.53
N GLY A 59 -14.84 12.07 2.60
CA GLY A 59 -15.27 11.82 3.98
C GLY A 59 -15.10 10.38 4.47
N ALA A 60 -14.30 9.56 3.80
CA ALA A 60 -14.01 8.21 4.25
C ALA A 60 -13.36 8.19 5.65
N THR A 61 -13.90 7.36 6.55
CA THR A 61 -13.26 6.98 7.82
C THR A 61 -12.84 5.51 7.85
N THR A 62 -13.14 4.78 6.78
CA THR A 62 -12.87 3.36 6.53
C THR A 62 -12.55 3.18 5.06
N PHE A 63 -11.88 2.08 4.68
CA PHE A 63 -11.61 1.80 3.27
C PHE A 63 -12.84 1.26 2.56
N TRP A 64 -13.11 1.76 1.35
CA TRP A 64 -14.29 1.41 0.58
C TRP A 64 -14.07 0.17 -0.28
N GLU A 65 -15.18 -0.44 -0.69
CA GLU A 65 -15.18 -1.59 -1.58
C GLU A 65 -14.77 -1.21 -3.01
N GLU A 66 -15.21 -0.06 -3.50
CA GLU A 66 -14.84 0.48 -4.80
C GLU A 66 -14.56 1.98 -4.67
N PHE A 67 -13.65 2.48 -5.50
CA PHE A 67 -13.44 3.91 -5.62
C PHE A 67 -13.00 4.26 -7.03
N ASN A 68 -13.55 5.37 -7.54
CA ASN A 68 -13.21 5.92 -8.82
C ASN A 68 -12.85 7.40 -8.66
N MET A 69 -11.68 7.79 -9.14
CA MET A 69 -11.19 9.17 -9.05
C MET A 69 -12.15 10.19 -9.67
N LYS A 70 -12.93 9.79 -10.69
CA LYS A 70 -13.91 10.68 -11.36
C LYS A 70 -15.05 11.09 -10.44
N TRP A 71 -15.32 10.35 -9.36
CA TRP A 71 -16.34 10.74 -8.39
C TRP A 71 -15.99 12.07 -7.71
N LEU A 72 -14.70 12.40 -7.58
CA LEU A 72 -14.25 13.67 -6.99
C LEU A 72 -14.75 14.91 -7.76
N GLU A 73 -15.13 14.76 -9.02
CA GLU A 73 -15.58 15.88 -9.86
C GLU A 73 -16.94 16.44 -9.40
N ASN A 74 -17.84 15.60 -8.86
CA ASN A 74 -19.21 16.02 -8.51
C ASN A 74 -19.87 15.22 -7.37
N ALA A 75 -19.13 14.42 -6.61
CA ALA A 75 -19.71 13.68 -5.50
C ALA A 75 -19.99 14.56 -4.28
N SER A 76 -21.03 14.19 -3.53
CA SER A 76 -21.18 14.64 -2.13
C SER A 76 -20.25 13.81 -1.25
N ARG A 77 -19.78 14.40 -0.15
CA ARG A 77 -19.09 13.64 0.88
C ARG A 77 -20.06 12.68 1.57
N ILE A 78 -19.57 11.54 2.06
CA ILE A 78 -20.39 10.52 2.72
C ILE A 78 -20.81 10.91 4.14
N ASP A 79 -20.16 11.92 4.72
CA ASP A 79 -20.45 12.46 6.06
C ASP A 79 -21.41 13.67 6.02
N GLU A 80 -22.00 13.95 4.86
CA GLU A 80 -23.01 14.99 4.64
C GLU A 80 -24.32 14.38 4.12
N LEU A 81 -25.42 15.11 4.25
CA LEU A 81 -26.67 14.71 3.60
C LEU A 81 -26.52 14.78 2.07
N PRO A 82 -27.11 13.84 1.30
CA PRO A 82 -27.06 13.86 -0.15
C PRO A 82 -27.57 15.19 -0.72
N GLN A 83 -26.75 15.81 -1.56
CA GLN A 83 -27.10 17.08 -2.21
C GLN A 83 -27.75 16.82 -3.57
N PRO A 84 -28.89 17.46 -3.90
CA PRO A 84 -29.52 17.33 -5.20
C PRO A 84 -28.55 17.64 -6.36
N GLY A 85 -28.48 16.75 -7.35
CA GLY A 85 -27.62 16.91 -8.54
C GLY A 85 -26.15 16.52 -8.35
N LYS A 86 -25.73 16.16 -7.13
CA LYS A 86 -24.41 15.57 -6.87
C LYS A 86 -24.45 14.05 -6.97
N PHE A 87 -23.30 13.45 -7.27
CA PHE A 87 -23.13 12.00 -7.24
C PHE A 87 -23.13 11.51 -5.78
N ASP A 88 -23.96 10.52 -5.47
CA ASP A 88 -24.00 9.87 -4.17
C ASP A 88 -23.12 8.61 -4.23
N VAL A 89 -22.03 8.62 -3.48
CA VAL A 89 -21.04 7.53 -3.46
C VAL A 89 -21.60 6.20 -2.96
N HIS A 90 -22.66 6.21 -2.17
CA HIS A 90 -23.27 4.98 -1.67
C HIS A 90 -24.33 4.46 -2.63
N LEU A 91 -25.08 5.37 -3.27
CA LEU A 91 -26.21 5.03 -4.12
C LEU A 91 -25.83 4.82 -5.60
N ASN A 92 -24.87 5.59 -6.12
CA ASN A 92 -24.56 5.69 -7.54
C ASN A 92 -23.25 5.01 -7.96
N SER A 93 -22.46 4.52 -7.01
CA SER A 93 -21.14 3.90 -7.23
C SER A 93 -21.14 2.54 -7.92
N GLY A 94 -22.30 1.94 -8.20
CA GLY A 94 -22.40 0.63 -8.82
C GLY A 94 -22.69 0.67 -10.33
N PRO A 95 -21.70 0.87 -11.22
CA PRO A 95 -21.97 0.92 -12.65
C PRO A 95 -22.16 -0.46 -13.31
N GLN A 96 -21.96 -1.59 -12.62
CA GLN A 96 -22.22 -2.92 -13.20
C GLN A 96 -22.76 -3.95 -12.20
N ARG A 97 -24.09 -3.99 -12.02
CA ARG A 97 -24.91 -5.11 -11.47
C ARG A 97 -24.68 -5.54 -10.01
N CYS A 98 -23.48 -5.43 -9.47
CA CYS A 98 -23.13 -5.94 -8.13
C CYS A 98 -23.55 -4.99 -7.00
N TYR A 99 -23.54 -3.67 -7.25
CA TYR A 99 -23.74 -2.63 -6.23
C TYR A 99 -24.93 -1.72 -6.55
N THR A 100 -26.03 -2.27 -7.05
CA THR A 100 -27.22 -1.48 -7.36
C THR A 100 -27.87 -0.95 -6.08
N GLY A 101 -28.03 0.37 -5.98
CA GLY A 101 -28.59 1.04 -4.81
C GLY A 101 -27.58 1.13 -3.67
N LEU A 102 -28.03 1.01 -2.43
CA LEU A 102 -27.19 1.14 -1.21
C LEU A 102 -26.45 -0.17 -0.86
N ARG A 103 -25.84 -0.80 -1.86
CA ARG A 103 -25.12 -2.09 -1.69
C ARG A 103 -23.61 -1.94 -1.74
N HIS A 104 -23.11 -0.76 -2.07
CA HIS A 104 -21.69 -0.47 -2.06
C HIS A 104 -21.18 -0.39 -0.63
N SER A 105 -20.27 -1.29 -0.23
CA SER A 105 -19.71 -1.25 1.11
C SER A 105 -18.69 -0.10 1.25
N LEU A 106 -18.95 0.79 2.20
CA LEU A 106 -18.01 1.85 2.59
C LEU A 106 -17.04 1.40 3.69
N CYS A 107 -17.01 0.11 4.03
CA CYS A 107 -16.07 -0.47 4.98
C CYS A 107 -15.75 -1.91 4.55
N HIS A 108 -14.80 -2.05 3.63
CA HIS A 108 -14.47 -3.31 3.00
C HIS A 108 -13.01 -3.69 3.23
N GLY A 109 -12.78 -4.89 3.76
CA GLY A 109 -11.46 -5.35 4.17
C GLY A 109 -10.42 -5.35 3.04
N TRP A 110 -10.83 -5.69 1.81
CA TRP A 110 -9.91 -5.66 0.66
C TRP A 110 -9.41 -4.24 0.34
N GLY A 111 -10.13 -3.20 0.77
CA GLY A 111 -9.75 -1.81 0.50
C GLY A 111 -8.54 -1.42 1.33
N GLY A 112 -8.26 -2.13 2.42
CA GLY A 112 -7.15 -1.90 3.34
C GLY A 112 -5.77 -2.28 2.82
N GLY A 113 -5.62 -2.59 1.52
CA GLY A 113 -4.35 -2.96 0.90
C GLY A 113 -3.19 -1.99 1.18
N VAL A 114 -3.47 -0.68 1.29
CA VAL A 114 -2.44 0.30 1.67
C VAL A 114 -1.83 0.04 3.04
N ALA A 115 -2.59 -0.43 4.03
CA ALA A 115 -2.07 -0.72 5.36
C ALA A 115 -1.03 -1.86 5.31
N ALA A 116 -1.33 -2.93 4.56
CA ALA A 116 -0.40 -4.02 4.31
C ALA A 116 0.83 -3.55 3.52
N PHE A 117 0.67 -2.66 2.54
CA PHE A 117 1.79 -2.06 1.82
C PHE A 117 2.72 -1.28 2.75
N LEU A 118 2.19 -0.46 3.67
CA LEU A 118 3.00 0.27 4.65
C LEU A 118 3.78 -0.70 5.55
N SER A 119 3.13 -1.75 6.07
CA SER A 119 3.77 -2.69 7.02
C SER A 119 4.72 -3.69 6.37
N GLU A 120 4.38 -4.25 5.21
CA GLU A 120 5.18 -5.29 4.57
C GLU A 120 6.24 -4.71 3.63
N THR A 121 5.92 -3.61 2.94
CA THR A 121 6.79 -3.05 1.89
C THR A 121 7.62 -1.88 2.37
N LEU A 122 7.02 -0.91 3.07
CA LEU A 122 7.79 0.23 3.56
C LEU A 122 8.63 -0.13 4.78
N LEU A 123 8.04 -0.73 5.83
CA LEU A 123 8.85 -1.25 6.94
C LEU A 123 9.74 -2.40 6.46
N GLY A 124 9.33 -3.08 5.38
CA GLY A 124 10.12 -4.09 4.70
C GLY A 124 10.18 -5.44 5.40
N VAL A 125 9.27 -5.71 6.36
CA VAL A 125 9.24 -6.96 7.12
C VAL A 125 8.66 -8.07 6.25
N GLN A 126 9.51 -9.02 5.86
CA GLN A 126 9.13 -10.19 5.08
C GLN A 126 9.28 -11.46 5.93
N ALA A 127 8.17 -12.17 6.14
CA ALA A 127 8.19 -13.50 6.74
C ALA A 127 8.83 -14.52 5.78
N LEU A 128 9.89 -15.19 6.23
CA LEU A 128 10.52 -16.28 5.49
C LEU A 128 10.07 -17.65 6.01
N GLU A 129 9.65 -17.71 7.28
CA GLU A 129 9.12 -18.91 7.92
C GLU A 129 7.79 -18.61 8.65
N PRO A 130 6.91 -19.62 8.80
CA PRO A 130 5.65 -19.46 9.51
C PRO A 130 5.83 -18.89 10.92
N GLY A 131 4.97 -17.94 11.28
CA GLY A 131 4.98 -17.30 12.59
C GLY A 131 6.14 -16.32 12.80
N LEU A 132 6.77 -15.82 11.72
CA LEU A 132 7.89 -14.87 11.77
C LEU A 132 9.13 -15.43 12.48
N LYS A 133 9.30 -16.76 12.53
CA LYS A 133 10.51 -17.37 13.12
C LYS A 133 11.79 -16.88 12.47
N THR A 134 11.75 -16.70 11.16
CA THR A 134 12.81 -16.09 10.36
C THR A 134 12.23 -15.00 9.49
N VAL A 135 12.88 -13.82 9.48
CA VAL A 135 12.47 -12.65 8.69
C VAL A 135 13.62 -12.05 7.89
N ARG A 136 13.27 -11.36 6.82
CA ARG A 136 14.12 -10.36 6.16
C ARG A 136 13.50 -8.99 6.40
N ILE A 137 14.33 -7.98 6.64
CA ILE A 137 13.86 -6.60 6.86
C ILE A 137 14.58 -5.68 5.88
N THR A 138 13.88 -5.22 4.85
CA THR A 138 14.44 -4.34 3.82
C THR A 138 13.59 -3.06 3.69
N PRO A 139 13.77 -2.08 4.59
CA PRO A 139 12.91 -0.90 4.64
C PRO A 139 13.06 -0.01 3.40
N GLN A 140 11.95 0.53 2.90
CA GLN A 140 11.92 1.43 1.74
C GLN A 140 11.38 2.80 2.14
N LEU A 141 12.25 3.82 2.06
CA LEU A 141 11.88 5.19 2.45
C LEU A 141 11.13 5.94 1.34
N GLY A 142 11.41 5.64 0.07
CA GLY A 142 10.88 6.40 -1.06
C GLY A 142 11.22 7.89 -0.96
N ASP A 143 10.19 8.74 -1.05
CA ASP A 143 10.26 10.20 -0.91
C ASP A 143 9.93 10.70 0.51
N LEU A 144 9.72 9.80 1.49
CA LEU A 144 9.44 10.19 2.87
C LEU A 144 10.69 10.78 3.55
N GLU A 145 10.46 11.67 4.52
CA GLU A 145 11.50 12.16 5.43
C GLU A 145 11.89 11.10 6.46
N TYR A 146 10.89 10.39 7.00
CA TYR A 146 11.10 9.30 7.92
C TYR A 146 9.97 8.27 7.82
N LEU A 147 10.26 7.07 8.30
CA LEU A 147 9.31 5.99 8.51
C LEU A 147 9.63 5.36 9.86
N ASP A 148 8.64 5.30 10.75
CA ASP A 148 8.74 4.70 12.07
C ASP A 148 7.53 3.80 12.29
N GLY A 149 7.76 2.52 12.55
CA GLY A 149 6.69 1.54 12.68
C GLY A 149 7.06 0.34 13.52
N THR A 150 6.02 -0.32 14.01
CA THR A 150 6.11 -1.55 14.80
C THR A 150 5.32 -2.64 14.11
N TYR A 151 5.95 -3.80 13.92
CA TYR A 151 5.35 -4.99 13.31
C TYR A 151 5.15 -6.08 14.38
N PRO A 152 3.92 -6.53 14.63
CA PRO A 152 3.64 -7.49 15.70
C PRO A 152 4.18 -8.89 15.37
N VAL A 153 4.71 -9.57 16.37
CA VAL A 153 5.20 -10.95 16.28
C VAL A 153 4.29 -11.87 17.12
N PRO A 154 3.93 -13.07 16.63
CA PRO A 154 3.19 -14.05 17.42
C PRO A 154 3.86 -14.30 18.78
N GLY A 155 3.08 -14.30 19.85
CA GLY A 155 3.60 -14.40 21.22
C GLY A 155 3.70 -13.07 21.97
N GLY A 156 3.42 -11.94 21.32
CA GLY A 156 3.35 -10.62 21.95
C GLY A 156 4.61 -9.77 21.80
N ASP A 157 5.64 -10.31 21.15
CA ASP A 157 6.84 -9.58 20.76
C ASP A 157 6.58 -8.63 19.58
N ALA A 158 7.57 -7.80 19.24
CA ALA A 158 7.44 -6.81 18.18
C ALA A 158 8.79 -6.49 17.52
N ILE A 159 8.79 -6.38 16.19
CA ILE A 159 9.88 -5.80 15.41
C ILE A 159 9.63 -4.30 15.31
N ARG A 160 10.66 -3.48 15.56
CA ARG A 160 10.58 -2.02 15.41
C ARG A 160 11.53 -1.56 14.33
N VAL A 161 11.04 -0.75 13.40
CA VAL A 161 11.81 -0.23 12.27
C VAL A 161 11.65 1.28 12.26
N ARG A 162 12.77 2.00 12.36
CA ARG A 162 12.84 3.43 12.14
C ARG A 162 13.93 3.72 11.12
N ILE A 163 13.56 4.44 10.07
CA ILE A 163 14.50 4.97 9.07
C ILE A 163 14.21 6.45 8.86
N ALA A 164 15.26 7.27 8.71
CA ALA A 164 15.11 8.71 8.53
C ALA A 164 16.18 9.27 7.60
N ARG A 165 15.80 10.26 6.78
CA ARG A 165 16.72 11.02 5.95
C ARG A 165 17.32 12.14 6.78
N CYS A 166 18.62 12.10 6.97
CA CYS A 166 19.36 13.15 7.65
C CYS A 166 19.52 14.38 6.75
N ALA A 167 19.81 15.54 7.36
CA ALA A 167 20.15 16.76 6.62
C ALA A 167 21.37 16.60 5.69
N SER A 168 22.25 15.61 5.96
CA SER A 168 23.38 15.24 5.10
C SER A 168 22.97 14.49 3.82
N GLY A 169 21.72 14.03 3.73
CA GLY A 169 21.22 13.15 2.66
C GLY A 169 21.42 11.66 2.94
N GLU A 170 22.15 11.29 3.99
CA GLU A 170 22.29 9.90 4.43
C GLU A 170 20.99 9.37 5.06
N ILE A 171 20.80 8.05 5.01
CA ILE A 171 19.66 7.38 5.66
C ILE A 171 20.14 6.71 6.93
N GLU A 172 19.68 7.23 8.07
CA GLU A 172 19.83 6.58 9.37
C GLU A 172 18.83 5.42 9.48
N ARG A 173 19.27 4.30 10.06
CA ARG A 173 18.45 3.10 10.25
C ARG A 173 18.60 2.55 11.66
N GLN A 174 17.49 2.37 12.34
CA GLN A 174 17.38 1.71 13.63
C GLN A 174 16.36 0.58 13.52
N ILE A 175 16.82 -0.66 13.63
CA ILE A 175 15.98 -1.85 13.55
C ILE A 175 16.18 -2.65 14.84
N THR A 176 15.09 -2.96 15.53
CA THR A 176 15.07 -3.81 16.72
C THR A 176 14.26 -5.06 16.42
N VAL A 177 14.89 -6.21 16.57
CA VAL A 177 14.29 -7.53 16.37
C VAL A 177 14.37 -8.28 17.71
N PRO A 178 13.28 -8.90 18.17
CA PRO A 178 13.30 -9.68 19.41
C PRO A 178 14.13 -10.95 19.24
N ASP A 179 14.72 -11.47 20.33
CA ASP A 179 15.54 -12.69 20.32
C ASP A 179 14.77 -13.95 19.85
N THR A 180 13.44 -13.89 19.86
CA THR A 180 12.53 -14.93 19.38
C THR A 180 12.47 -15.03 17.85
N VAL A 181 13.07 -14.07 17.12
CA VAL A 181 13.03 -13.97 15.66
C VAL A 181 14.45 -13.94 15.09
N ALA A 182 14.73 -14.84 14.14
CA ALA A 182 15.97 -14.83 13.38
C ALA A 182 15.92 -13.80 12.24
N LEU A 183 16.93 -12.93 12.18
CA LEU A 183 17.10 -11.97 11.09
C LEU A 183 18.08 -12.53 10.05
N LEU A 184 17.62 -12.69 8.81
CA LEU A 184 18.51 -13.03 7.70
C LEU A 184 19.24 -11.76 7.22
N PRO A 185 20.58 -11.76 7.10
CA PRO A 185 21.31 -10.60 6.61
C PRO A 185 20.94 -10.29 5.15
N ASP A 186 20.88 -9.00 4.82
CA ASP A 186 20.81 -8.53 3.44
C ASP A 186 22.17 -8.82 2.77
N HIS A 187 22.38 -10.04 2.26
CA HIS A 187 23.36 -10.40 1.20
C HIS A 187 23.40 -11.89 0.79
N GLU A 188 22.44 -12.73 1.19
CA GLU A 188 22.31 -14.07 0.59
C GLU A 188 21.10 -14.13 -0.36
N TYR A 189 21.34 -13.73 -1.62
CA TYR A 189 20.57 -14.31 -2.71
C TYR A 189 21.32 -15.54 -3.18
N ALA A 190 20.60 -16.68 -3.19
CA ALA A 190 21.03 -17.89 -3.86
C ALA A 190 21.58 -17.54 -5.25
N LYS A 191 22.84 -17.92 -5.50
CA LYS A 191 23.39 -17.98 -6.86
C LYS A 191 22.45 -18.87 -7.68
N ALA A 192 21.66 -18.27 -8.57
CA ALA A 192 20.99 -19.01 -9.62
C ALA A 192 22.05 -19.45 -10.63
N GLY A 193 22.27 -20.76 -10.71
CA GLY A 193 22.67 -21.49 -11.91
C GLY A 193 23.98 -21.10 -12.61
N SER A 194 24.94 -22.02 -12.55
CA SER A 194 25.94 -22.27 -13.60
C SER A 194 25.31 -22.40 -14.99
#